data_AF-A0A944NUL4-F1
#
_entry.id   AF-A0A944NUL4-F1
#
_cell.length_a   1.000
_cell.length_b   1.000
_cell.length_c   1.000
_cell.angle_alpha   90.00
_cell.angle_beta   90.00
_cell.angle_gamma   90.00
#
_symmetry.space_group_name_H-M   'P 1'
#
loop_
_entity.id
_entity.type
_entity.pdbx_description
1 polymer ?
#
loop_
_entity_poly.entity_id
_entity_poly.type
_entity_poly.pdbx_seq_one_letter_code
_entity_poly.pdbx_strand_id
1 'polypeptide(L)'
;RGTLPVPGPEALKYGGNTSCMTLEFPRQQFFIFDCGSGIKNLGNWFLSQQRKGINAKVFISHPHWDHINAIPFFAPLYIQGNEFEVLGANQGDITMREIVSAQMEGVYFPITFAQFASRVYFHDLEEENITVSGIDVQTKLLSHPGKCLGYRVNYNGRSICYITDNEMYLETSDFFDPHYEKRLAEFVEGTDVLITDTTYTDEEYMTKEGWGHSCISKVVNLADNAKVKQLFLFHHDPDQDDDAIDEKLATAQAMLKARKSKTKCLAPREGEAFKV
;
A
#
# COMPACT_ATOMS: atom_id res chain seq x y z
N ARG A 1 6.52 -5.15 -6.29
CA ARG A 1 5.69 -6.18 -6.95
C ARG A 1 4.57 -6.60 -6.00
N GLY A 2 3.43 -7.03 -6.51
CA GLY A 2 2.33 -7.59 -5.72
C GLY A 2 2.51 -9.09 -5.49
N THR A 3 1.74 -9.65 -4.55
CA THR A 3 1.55 -11.08 -4.30
C THR A 3 2.75 -11.86 -3.75
N LEU A 4 3.96 -11.66 -4.30
CA LEU A 4 5.19 -12.28 -3.82
C LEU A 4 6.44 -11.49 -4.25
N PRO A 5 7.58 -11.63 -3.53
CA PRO A 5 8.82 -10.99 -3.92
C PRO A 5 9.40 -11.62 -5.20
N VAL A 6 9.81 -10.81 -6.16
CA VAL A 6 10.34 -11.26 -7.45
C VAL A 6 11.85 -10.97 -7.53
N PRO A 7 12.73 -11.97 -7.44
CA PRO A 7 14.16 -11.78 -7.67
C PRO A 7 14.51 -11.91 -9.15
N GLY A 8 15.63 -11.31 -9.56
CA GLY A 8 16.26 -11.59 -10.85
C GLY A 8 16.32 -10.40 -11.81
N PRO A 9 16.89 -10.60 -13.01
CA PRO A 9 17.14 -9.54 -13.98
C PRO A 9 15.89 -8.79 -14.45
N GLU A 10 14.74 -9.46 -14.44
CA GLU A 10 13.44 -8.96 -14.92
C GLU A 10 12.78 -7.94 -13.96
N ALA A 11 13.34 -7.74 -12.76
CA ALA A 11 12.80 -6.84 -11.73
C ALA A 11 13.85 -5.84 -11.19
N LEU A 12 14.90 -5.53 -11.96
CA LEU A 12 15.99 -4.66 -11.51
C LEU A 12 15.65 -3.17 -11.58
N LYS A 13 14.78 -2.76 -12.51
CA LYS A 13 14.43 -1.36 -12.73
C LYS A 13 13.43 -0.86 -11.71
N TYR A 14 12.32 -1.57 -11.51
CA TYR A 14 11.26 -1.17 -10.59
C TYR A 14 11.40 -1.79 -9.20
N GLY A 15 12.12 -2.90 -9.08
CA GLY A 15 12.34 -3.62 -7.83
C GLY A 15 11.41 -4.80 -7.64
N GLY A 16 11.87 -5.75 -6.84
CA GLY A 16 11.25 -7.04 -6.62
C GLY A 16 10.45 -7.16 -5.33
N ASN A 17 10.62 -6.23 -4.40
CA ASN A 17 10.01 -6.35 -3.08
C ASN A 17 8.48 -6.18 -3.08
N THR A 18 7.82 -6.83 -2.13
CA THR A 18 6.39 -6.64 -1.87
C THR A 18 6.11 -5.41 -1.02
N SER A 19 4.82 -5.16 -0.79
CA SER A 19 4.30 -3.84 -0.42
C SER A 19 4.93 -3.26 0.84
N CYS A 20 5.56 -2.10 0.70
CA CYS A 20 5.98 -1.26 1.81
C CYS A 20 6.20 0.18 1.31
N MET A 21 5.47 1.13 1.88
CA MET A 21 5.67 2.57 1.63
C MET A 21 5.89 3.29 2.96
N THR A 22 6.63 4.40 2.95
CA THR A 22 6.86 5.18 4.17
C THR A 22 6.69 6.67 3.89
N LEU A 23 5.92 7.34 4.75
CA LEU A 23 5.84 8.78 4.82
C LEU A 23 6.68 9.28 6.01
N GLU A 24 7.63 10.16 5.73
CA GLU A 24 8.39 10.89 6.75
C GLU A 24 7.79 12.28 6.94
N PHE A 25 7.43 12.58 8.19
CA PHE A 25 6.93 13.88 8.63
C PHE A 25 8.02 14.65 9.39
N PRO A 26 7.85 15.97 9.59
CA PRO A 26 8.74 16.74 10.46
C PRO A 26 8.90 16.10 11.84
N ARG A 27 10.04 16.38 12.49
CA ARG A 27 10.40 15.83 13.81
C ARG A 27 10.54 14.29 13.83
N GLN A 28 10.87 13.69 12.68
CA GLN A 28 11.17 12.26 12.57
C GLN A 28 9.98 11.36 12.95
N GLN A 29 8.75 11.80 12.65
CA GLN A 29 7.57 10.95 12.74
C GLN A 29 7.41 10.18 11.42
N PHE A 30 7.13 8.87 11.51
CA PHE A 30 6.98 8.01 10.33
C PHE A 30 5.63 7.32 10.31
N PHE A 31 4.97 7.32 9.16
CA PHE A 31 3.88 6.39 8.85
C PHE A 31 4.39 5.38 7.84
N ILE A 32 4.19 4.10 8.11
CA ILE A 32 4.61 2.98 7.27
C ILE A 32 3.32 2.31 6.79
N PHE A 33 3.20 2.07 5.49
CA PHE A 33 2.05 1.39 4.88
C PHE A 33 2.49 0.03 4.40
N ASP A 34 1.87 -1.00 4.96
CA ASP A 34 2.19 -2.42 4.82
C ASP A 34 3.64 -2.80 5.19
N CYS A 35 3.79 -4.08 5.50
CA CYS A 35 4.99 -4.71 6.00
C CYS A 35 5.39 -5.93 5.15
N GLY A 36 5.20 -5.83 3.84
CA GLY A 36 5.77 -6.74 2.86
C GLY A 36 7.30 -6.69 2.86
N SER A 37 7.95 -7.47 1.99
CA SER A 37 9.40 -7.67 1.99
C SER A 37 10.22 -6.37 1.88
N GLY A 38 9.65 -5.31 1.31
CA GLY A 38 10.25 -3.98 1.25
C GLY A 38 10.56 -3.38 2.63
N ILE A 39 9.85 -3.79 3.69
CA ILE A 39 10.09 -3.29 5.05
C ILE A 39 11.49 -3.61 5.58
N LYS A 40 12.13 -4.67 5.05
CA LYS A 40 13.51 -5.00 5.39
C LYS A 40 14.46 -3.87 5.01
N ASN A 41 14.23 -3.24 3.86
CA ASN A 41 15.05 -2.14 3.37
C ASN A 41 14.82 -0.87 4.18
N LEU A 42 13.58 -0.59 4.56
CA LEU A 42 13.27 0.48 5.51
C LEU A 42 13.97 0.26 6.86
N GLY A 43 13.93 -0.97 7.39
CA GLY A 43 14.62 -1.32 8.63
C GLY A 43 16.12 -1.09 8.54
N ASN A 44 16.76 -1.56 7.46
CA ASN A 44 18.18 -1.31 7.20
C ASN A 44 18.50 0.20 7.12
N TRP A 45 17.63 0.97 6.46
CA TRP A 45 17.79 2.41 6.36
C TRP A 45 17.76 3.07 7.74
N PHE A 46 16.77 2.76 8.58
CA PHE A 46 16.71 3.28 9.95
C PHE A 46 17.98 2.99 10.76
N LEU A 47 18.52 1.78 10.65
CA LEU A 47 19.77 1.39 11.31
C LEU A 47 20.98 2.15 10.76
N SER A 48 21.05 2.35 9.44
CA SER A 48 22.16 3.08 8.79
C SER A 48 22.24 4.54 9.27
N GLN A 49 21.10 5.12 9.64
CA GLN A 49 21.00 6.48 10.18
C GLN A 49 21.30 6.56 11.68
N GLN A 50 21.65 5.43 12.33
CA GLN A 50 21.88 5.31 13.78
C GLN A 50 20.73 5.90 14.63
N ARG A 51 19.51 5.84 14.11
CA ARG A 51 18.33 6.41 14.79
C ARG A 51 18.04 5.62 16.07
N LYS A 52 17.76 6.37 17.13
CA LYS A 52 17.38 5.83 18.44
C LYS A 52 15.96 6.30 18.78
N GLY A 53 15.17 5.43 19.40
CA GLY A 53 13.82 5.79 19.82
C GLY A 53 12.90 6.09 18.65
N ILE A 54 12.93 5.23 17.62
CA ILE A 54 12.04 5.33 16.47
C ILE A 54 10.60 5.26 16.96
N ASN A 55 9.79 6.27 16.60
CA ASN A 55 8.35 6.24 16.79
C ASN A 55 7.69 6.21 15.41
N ALA A 56 7.05 5.09 15.09
CA ALA A 56 6.37 4.93 13.80
C ALA A 56 4.97 4.33 13.97
N LYS A 57 4.08 4.70 13.05
CA LYS A 57 2.73 4.16 12.94
C LYS A 57 2.70 3.29 11.70
N VAL A 58 2.26 2.06 11.84
CA VAL A 58 2.24 1.05 10.79
C VAL A 58 0.79 0.81 10.43
N PHE A 59 0.41 1.13 9.19
CA PHE A 59 -0.92 0.95 8.65
C PHE A 59 -0.92 -0.29 7.75
N ILE A 60 -1.67 -1.32 8.14
CA ILE A 60 -1.82 -2.57 7.38
C ILE A 60 -3.15 -2.54 6.64
N SER A 61 -3.11 -2.44 5.32
CA SER A 61 -4.29 -2.42 4.45
C SER A 61 -5.15 -3.67 4.66
N HIS A 62 -4.52 -4.83 4.60
CA HIS A 62 -5.13 -6.14 4.83
C HIS A 62 -4.04 -7.21 5.09
N PRO A 63 -4.39 -8.40 5.60
CA PRO A 63 -3.42 -9.36 6.09
C PRO A 63 -2.96 -10.39 5.04
N HIS A 64 -3.06 -10.09 3.73
CA HIS A 64 -2.43 -10.98 2.73
C HIS A 64 -0.92 -10.97 2.88
N TRP A 65 -0.30 -12.09 2.51
CA TRP A 65 1.09 -12.39 2.84
C TRP A 65 2.05 -11.33 2.34
N ASP A 66 1.88 -10.84 1.12
CA ASP A 66 2.75 -9.82 0.53
C ASP A 66 2.65 -8.44 1.21
N HIS A 67 1.68 -8.25 2.11
CA HIS A 67 1.52 -7.04 2.94
C HIS A 67 2.03 -7.23 4.37
N ILE A 68 2.29 -8.44 4.83
CA ILE A 68 2.67 -8.69 6.25
C ILE A 68 3.87 -9.62 6.45
N ASN A 69 4.32 -10.34 5.41
CA ASN A 69 5.29 -11.45 5.49
C ASN A 69 6.65 -11.09 6.09
N ALA A 70 7.00 -9.80 6.13
CA ALA A 70 8.33 -9.37 6.52
C ALA A 70 8.37 -8.58 7.83
N ILE A 71 7.25 -8.49 8.57
CA ILE A 71 7.24 -7.95 9.94
C ILE A 71 8.36 -8.56 10.80
N PRO A 72 8.56 -9.90 10.83
CA PRO A 72 9.59 -10.50 11.68
C PRO A 72 11.03 -10.13 11.27
N PHE A 73 11.22 -9.60 10.07
CA PHE A 73 12.53 -9.18 9.55
C PHE A 73 12.79 -7.68 9.74
N PHE A 74 11.83 -6.94 10.31
CA PHE A 74 11.97 -5.52 10.60
C PHE A 74 12.79 -5.32 11.89
N ALA A 75 14.12 -5.28 11.72
CA ALA A 75 15.10 -5.16 12.79
C ALA A 75 14.79 -4.12 13.89
N PRO A 76 14.21 -2.93 13.58
CA PRO A 76 13.81 -1.97 14.60
C PRO A 76 12.87 -2.49 15.70
N LEU A 77 12.10 -3.55 15.47
CA LEU A 77 11.23 -4.17 16.49
C LEU A 77 12.02 -4.79 17.65
N TYR A 78 13.28 -5.16 17.41
CA TYR A 78 14.16 -5.82 18.37
C TYR A 78 15.11 -4.85 19.08
N ILE A 79 14.87 -3.54 18.97
CA ILE A 79 15.71 -2.50 19.58
C ILE A 79 14.95 -1.78 20.68
N GLN A 80 15.53 -1.78 21.89
CA GLN A 80 14.96 -1.12 23.05
C GLN A 80 14.83 0.39 22.85
N GLY A 81 13.69 0.92 23.30
CA GLY A 81 13.37 2.35 23.23
C GLY A 81 12.60 2.75 21.98
N ASN A 82 12.53 1.90 20.95
CA ASN A 82 11.62 2.11 19.83
C ASN A 82 10.17 1.83 20.23
N GLU A 83 9.24 2.47 19.53
CA GLU A 83 7.81 2.37 19.74
C GLU A 83 7.06 2.32 18.40
N PHE A 84 6.16 1.37 18.27
CA PHE A 84 5.35 1.14 17.09
C PHE A 84 3.88 0.98 17.48
N GLU A 85 2.99 1.57 16.70
CA GLU A 85 1.55 1.25 16.73
C GLU A 85 1.20 0.63 15.39
N VAL A 86 0.67 -0.59 15.41
CA VAL A 86 0.20 -1.32 14.22
C VAL A 86 -1.31 -1.19 14.16
N LEU A 87 -1.79 -0.49 13.15
CA LEU A 87 -3.20 -0.24 12.88
C LEU A 87 -3.57 -0.94 11.58
N GLY A 88 -4.63 -1.74 11.56
CA GLY A 88 -5.04 -2.38 10.31
C GLY A 88 -6.48 -2.83 10.30
N ALA A 89 -6.96 -3.30 9.14
CA ALA A 89 -8.35 -3.66 8.95
C ALA A 89 -8.84 -4.73 9.94
N ASN A 90 -9.93 -4.44 10.66
CA ASN A 90 -10.57 -5.35 11.59
C ASN A 90 -11.09 -6.60 10.87
N GLN A 91 -10.52 -7.78 11.12
CA GLN A 91 -10.89 -9.05 10.45
C GLN A 91 -12.02 -9.83 11.16
N GLY A 92 -12.79 -9.18 12.03
CA GLY A 92 -13.86 -9.82 12.80
C GLY A 92 -13.31 -10.52 14.04
N ASP A 93 -13.30 -11.86 14.03
CA ASP A 93 -12.94 -12.65 15.21
C ASP A 93 -11.43 -12.77 15.44
N ILE A 94 -10.61 -12.34 14.47
CA ILE A 94 -9.14 -12.36 14.56
C ILE A 94 -8.64 -10.92 14.61
N THR A 95 -7.95 -10.57 15.69
CA THR A 95 -7.39 -9.24 15.91
C THR A 95 -6.07 -9.05 15.13
N MET A 96 -5.70 -7.81 14.84
CA MET A 96 -4.41 -7.47 14.22
C MET A 96 -3.22 -8.02 15.02
N ARG A 97 -3.34 -8.07 16.36
CA ARG A 97 -2.31 -8.67 17.23
C ARG A 97 -2.14 -10.16 16.97
N GLU A 98 -3.24 -10.89 16.83
CA GLU A 98 -3.23 -12.34 16.57
C GLU A 98 -2.68 -12.63 15.17
N ILE A 99 -3.06 -11.83 14.17
CA ILE A 99 -2.53 -11.93 12.79
C ILE A 99 -1.01 -11.80 12.79
N VAL A 100 -0.47 -10.75 13.42
CA VAL A 100 0.99 -10.55 13.49
C VAL A 100 1.67 -11.64 14.31
N SER A 101 1.04 -12.06 15.42
CA SER A 101 1.60 -13.12 16.28
C SER A 101 1.67 -14.47 15.56
N ALA A 102 0.70 -14.80 14.72
CA ALA A 102 0.64 -16.08 13.99
C ALA A 102 1.81 -16.25 13.00
N GLN A 103 2.27 -15.16 12.37
CA GLN A 103 3.47 -15.19 11.52
C GLN A 103 4.76 -15.49 12.27
N MET A 104 4.74 -15.27 13.58
CA MET A 104 5.87 -15.43 14.49
C MET A 104 5.69 -16.65 15.40
N GLU A 105 4.81 -17.59 15.02
CA GLU A 105 4.70 -18.85 15.72
C GLU A 105 5.98 -19.68 15.51
N GLY A 106 6.46 -20.34 16.57
CA GLY A 106 7.74 -21.05 16.59
C GLY A 106 7.91 -22.15 15.53
N VAL A 107 6.82 -22.60 14.91
CA VAL A 107 6.83 -23.56 13.79
C VAL A 107 7.29 -22.89 12.50
N TYR A 108 6.83 -21.66 12.22
CA TYR A 108 7.11 -20.94 10.98
C TYR A 108 8.31 -20.01 11.10
N PHE A 109 8.57 -19.48 12.30
CA PHE A 109 9.64 -18.53 12.52
C PHE A 109 10.30 -18.74 13.90
N PRO A 110 11.65 -18.73 13.99
CA PRO A 110 12.35 -19.03 15.24
C PRO A 110 12.24 -17.93 16.31
N ILE A 111 11.69 -16.77 15.95
CA ILE A 111 11.52 -15.62 16.83
C ILE A 111 10.02 -15.39 17.03
N THR A 112 9.59 -15.51 18.28
CA THR A 112 8.25 -15.20 18.73
C THR A 112 8.07 -13.71 19.02
N PHE A 113 6.81 -13.30 19.11
CA PHE A 113 6.40 -11.97 19.54
C PHE A 113 7.03 -11.53 20.87
N ALA A 114 7.35 -12.47 21.78
CA ALA A 114 7.94 -12.19 23.09
C ALA A 114 9.39 -11.66 23.04
N GLN A 115 10.08 -11.81 21.89
CA GLN A 115 11.44 -11.29 21.71
C GLN A 115 11.49 -9.85 21.21
N PHE A 116 10.35 -9.19 20.97
CA PHE A 116 10.34 -7.75 20.71
C PHE A 116 10.93 -6.99 21.90
N ALA A 117 11.89 -6.11 21.61
CA ALA A 117 12.47 -5.20 22.61
C ALA A 117 11.87 -3.78 22.51
N SER A 118 11.17 -3.49 21.40
CA SER A 118 10.36 -2.28 21.22
C SER A 118 9.00 -2.39 21.94
N ARG A 119 8.35 -1.25 22.18
CA ARG A 119 6.94 -1.23 22.59
C ARG A 119 6.06 -1.29 21.33
N VAL A 120 5.18 -2.29 21.25
CA VAL A 120 4.28 -2.45 20.10
C VAL A 120 2.84 -2.50 20.57
N TYR A 121 2.00 -1.65 20.01
CA TYR A 121 0.56 -1.59 20.25
C TYR A 121 -0.20 -1.98 18.98
N PHE A 122 -1.41 -2.48 19.14
CA PHE A 122 -2.24 -3.00 18.05
C PHE A 122 -3.62 -2.36 18.09
N HIS A 123 -4.12 -1.97 16.92
CA HIS A 123 -5.41 -1.34 16.74
C HIS A 123 -6.12 -1.95 15.53
N ASP A 124 -7.32 -2.45 15.75
CA ASP A 124 -8.23 -2.86 14.68
C ASP A 124 -9.04 -1.64 14.23
N LEU A 125 -8.96 -1.33 12.93
CA LEU A 125 -9.61 -0.19 12.30
C LEU A 125 -10.81 -0.64 11.46
N GLU A 126 -11.80 0.22 11.36
CA GLU A 126 -12.93 0.10 10.43
C GLU A 126 -12.83 1.16 9.33
N GLU A 127 -13.90 1.39 8.57
CA GLU A 127 -14.07 2.62 7.77
C GLU A 127 -14.44 3.80 8.68
N GLU A 128 -13.49 4.69 8.92
CA GLU A 128 -13.56 5.74 9.94
C GLU A 128 -12.58 6.91 9.68
N ASN A 129 -12.74 7.97 10.47
CA ASN A 129 -11.82 9.12 10.49
C ASN A 129 -11.14 9.17 11.86
N ILE A 130 -9.81 9.14 11.86
CA ILE A 130 -8.99 9.12 13.07
C ILE A 130 -7.89 10.18 13.01
N THR A 131 -7.39 10.56 14.18
CA THR A 131 -6.19 11.40 14.29
C THR A 131 -5.07 10.58 14.89
N VAL A 132 -3.97 10.40 14.14
CA VAL A 132 -2.81 9.63 14.56
C VAL A 132 -1.62 10.57 14.66
N SER A 133 -1.00 10.69 15.84
CA SER A 133 0.10 11.66 16.08
C SER A 133 -0.21 13.11 15.66
N GLY A 134 -1.49 13.53 15.74
CA GLY A 134 -1.93 14.86 15.30
C GLY A 134 -2.07 15.02 13.78
N ILE A 135 -2.04 13.92 13.03
CA ILE A 135 -2.22 13.87 11.57
C ILE A 135 -3.59 13.24 11.29
N ASP A 136 -4.34 13.84 10.36
CA ASP A 136 -5.66 13.36 9.96
C ASP A 136 -5.53 12.17 9.01
N VAL A 137 -6.16 11.05 9.37
CA VAL A 137 -6.17 9.82 8.59
C VAL A 137 -7.61 9.35 8.44
N GLN A 138 -8.02 9.16 7.19
CA GLN A 138 -9.32 8.61 6.84
C GLN A 138 -9.10 7.21 6.25
N THR A 139 -9.96 6.27 6.60
CA THR A 139 -9.93 4.91 6.05
C THR A 139 -11.15 4.67 5.17
N LYS A 140 -11.00 3.77 4.18
CA LYS A 140 -12.08 3.39 3.26
C LYS A 140 -12.04 1.88 3.04
N LEU A 141 -13.17 1.19 3.21
CA LEU A 141 -13.26 -0.22 2.81
C LEU A 141 -13.12 -0.35 1.29
N LEU A 142 -12.21 -1.23 0.88
CA LEU A 142 -11.91 -1.53 -0.52
C LEU A 142 -12.59 -2.82 -0.97
N SER A 143 -12.77 -2.95 -2.29
CA SER A 143 -13.33 -4.13 -2.94
C SER A 143 -12.22 -5.16 -3.16
N HIS A 144 -11.99 -6.02 -2.18
CA HIS A 144 -10.95 -7.06 -2.24
C HIS A 144 -11.38 -8.26 -1.37
N PRO A 145 -10.96 -9.51 -1.69
CA PRO A 145 -11.23 -10.66 -0.83
C PRO A 145 -10.79 -10.42 0.62
N GLY A 146 -11.72 -10.66 1.55
CA GLY A 146 -11.54 -10.30 2.96
C GLY A 146 -11.92 -8.84 3.25
N LYS A 147 -11.34 -8.26 4.30
CA LYS A 147 -11.50 -6.83 4.61
C LYS A 147 -10.20 -6.10 4.34
N CYS A 148 -10.26 -5.15 3.42
CA CYS A 148 -9.14 -4.30 3.02
C CYS A 148 -9.49 -2.83 3.24
N LEU A 149 -8.54 -2.06 3.77
CA LEU A 149 -8.65 -0.62 3.96
C LEU A 149 -7.68 0.14 3.06
N GLY A 150 -8.21 1.14 2.37
CA GLY A 150 -7.45 2.23 1.78
C GLY A 150 -7.30 3.38 2.78
N TYR A 151 -6.21 4.12 2.68
CA TYR A 151 -5.90 5.22 3.60
C TYR A 151 -5.77 6.54 2.85
N ARG A 152 -6.37 7.61 3.37
CA ARG A 152 -6.08 8.99 2.98
C ARG A 152 -5.46 9.72 4.16
N VAL A 153 -4.24 10.19 3.97
CA VAL A 153 -3.50 10.97 4.97
C VAL A 153 -3.52 12.42 4.57
N ASN A 154 -4.05 13.29 5.44
CA ASN A 154 -4.08 14.73 5.23
C ASN A 154 -3.12 15.43 6.20
N TYR A 155 -2.19 16.23 5.68
CA TYR A 155 -1.20 16.95 6.49
C TYR A 155 -0.85 18.30 5.86
N ASN A 156 -1.04 19.40 6.61
CA ASN A 156 -0.70 20.76 6.19
C ASN A 156 -1.20 21.15 4.78
N GLY A 157 -2.45 20.77 4.45
CA GLY A 157 -3.08 21.06 3.16
C GLY A 157 -2.58 20.18 2.01
N ARG A 158 -1.78 19.15 2.30
CA ARG A 158 -1.39 18.09 1.37
C ARG A 158 -2.10 16.80 1.71
N SER A 159 -2.28 15.95 0.69
CA SER A 159 -2.90 14.65 0.88
C SER A 159 -2.28 13.55 0.02
N ILE A 160 -2.21 12.35 0.59
CA ILE A 160 -1.77 11.13 -0.09
C ILE A 160 -2.82 10.06 0.16
N CYS A 161 -3.24 9.37 -0.90
CA CYS A 161 -4.10 8.21 -0.83
C CYS A 161 -3.31 6.95 -1.16
N TYR A 162 -3.40 5.95 -0.29
CA TYR A 162 -2.85 4.61 -0.45
C TYR A 162 -4.02 3.64 -0.62
N ILE A 163 -4.32 3.29 -1.87
CA ILE A 163 -5.45 2.47 -2.30
C ILE A 163 -4.89 1.29 -3.08
N THR A 164 -4.21 0.37 -2.40
CA THR A 164 -3.73 -0.87 -3.04
C THR A 164 -4.90 -1.81 -3.34
N ASP A 165 -4.64 -3.09 -3.56
CA ASP A 165 -5.56 -4.23 -3.61
C ASP A 165 -7.04 -3.84 -3.59
N ASN A 166 -7.52 -3.45 -4.78
CA ASN A 166 -8.87 -2.94 -4.97
C ASN A 166 -9.39 -3.27 -6.37
N GLU A 167 -10.57 -3.86 -6.44
CA GLU A 167 -11.23 -4.22 -7.68
C GLU A 167 -12.36 -3.25 -8.04
N MET A 168 -12.15 -2.48 -9.10
CA MET A 168 -13.17 -1.75 -9.82
C MET A 168 -13.61 -2.58 -11.04
N TYR A 169 -14.73 -3.27 -10.88
CA TYR A 169 -15.30 -4.13 -11.93
C TYR A 169 -15.61 -3.34 -13.21
N LEU A 170 -15.47 -4.00 -14.37
CA LEU A 170 -15.90 -3.44 -15.65
C LEU A 170 -17.42 -3.27 -15.66
N GLU A 171 -17.93 -2.29 -16.40
CA GLU A 171 -19.36 -1.96 -16.47
C GLU A 171 -20.22 -3.12 -17.03
N THR A 172 -19.59 -4.09 -17.67
CA THR A 172 -20.22 -5.32 -18.18
C THR A 172 -20.33 -6.44 -17.15
N SER A 173 -19.69 -6.29 -15.98
CA SER A 173 -19.69 -7.28 -14.90
C SER A 173 -21.01 -7.25 -14.13
N ASP A 174 -21.47 -8.43 -13.69
CA ASP A 174 -22.59 -8.54 -12.75
C ASP A 174 -22.25 -7.98 -11.35
N PHE A 175 -20.96 -7.82 -11.03
CA PHE A 175 -20.48 -7.27 -9.77
C PHE A 175 -20.21 -5.76 -9.82
N PHE A 176 -20.46 -5.11 -10.96
CA PHE A 176 -20.25 -3.66 -11.12
C PHE A 176 -21.16 -2.86 -10.18
N ASP A 177 -20.55 -2.05 -9.31
CA ASP A 177 -21.24 -1.09 -8.46
C ASP A 177 -20.81 0.36 -8.76
N PRO A 178 -21.61 1.15 -9.49
CA PRO A 178 -21.29 2.55 -9.75
C PRO A 178 -21.28 3.42 -8.49
N HIS A 179 -21.97 3.00 -7.41
CA HIS A 179 -21.94 3.74 -6.15
C HIS A 179 -20.62 3.54 -5.42
N TYR A 180 -20.04 2.34 -5.50
CA TYR A 180 -18.70 2.07 -4.98
C TYR A 180 -17.66 2.97 -5.65
N GLU A 181 -17.63 2.98 -6.98
CA GLU A 181 -16.67 3.81 -7.73
C GLU A 181 -16.84 5.29 -7.48
N LYS A 182 -18.08 5.76 -7.35
CA LYS A 182 -18.36 7.15 -6.99
C LYS A 182 -17.79 7.49 -5.61
N ARG A 183 -18.03 6.65 -4.58
CA ARG A 183 -17.50 6.88 -3.23
C ARG A 183 -15.97 6.81 -3.20
N LEU A 184 -15.37 5.92 -3.99
CA LEU A 184 -13.92 5.83 -4.10
C LEU A 184 -13.33 7.08 -4.79
N ALA A 185 -13.97 7.58 -5.85
CA ALA A 185 -13.58 8.81 -6.51
C ALA A 185 -13.68 10.04 -5.58
N GLU A 186 -14.74 10.14 -4.80
CA GLU A 186 -14.90 11.17 -3.76
C GLU A 186 -13.80 11.05 -2.69
N PHE A 187 -13.48 9.82 -2.26
CA PHE A 187 -12.43 9.57 -1.27
C PHE A 187 -11.05 10.01 -1.74
N VAL A 188 -10.71 9.84 -3.02
CA VAL A 188 -9.40 10.23 -3.57
C VAL A 188 -9.40 11.61 -4.24
N GLU A 189 -10.51 12.35 -4.19
CA GLU A 189 -10.65 13.61 -4.93
C GLU A 189 -9.58 14.64 -4.52
N GLY A 190 -8.91 15.17 -5.55
CA GLY A 190 -7.94 16.26 -5.46
C GLY A 190 -6.64 15.91 -4.74
N THR A 191 -6.41 14.63 -4.42
CA THR A 191 -5.22 14.20 -3.68
C THR A 191 -3.93 14.56 -4.42
N ASP A 192 -2.86 14.88 -3.68
CA ASP A 192 -1.57 15.19 -4.31
C ASP A 192 -0.95 13.93 -4.92
N VAL A 193 -1.15 12.78 -4.28
CA VAL A 193 -0.63 11.49 -4.73
C VAL A 193 -1.66 10.39 -4.47
N LEU A 194 -1.98 9.62 -5.50
CA LEU A 194 -2.69 8.34 -5.39
C LEU A 194 -1.70 7.22 -5.68
N ILE A 195 -1.42 6.39 -4.70
CA ILE A 195 -0.66 5.14 -4.84
C ILE A 195 -1.69 4.03 -4.89
N THR A 196 -1.70 3.25 -5.97
CA THR A 196 -2.75 2.25 -6.18
C THR A 196 -2.26 1.06 -6.95
N ASP A 197 -2.90 -0.09 -6.71
CA ASP A 197 -2.57 -1.32 -7.39
C ASP A 197 -2.86 -1.22 -8.88
N THR A 198 -1.98 -1.83 -9.66
CA THR A 198 -2.02 -1.82 -11.13
C THR A 198 -1.61 -3.18 -11.63
N THR A 199 -2.14 -4.22 -11.00
CA THR A 199 -1.76 -5.61 -11.19
C THR A 199 -1.92 -5.98 -12.67
N TYR A 200 -3.08 -5.67 -13.26
CA TYR A 200 -3.43 -6.12 -14.59
C TYR A 200 -3.46 -5.02 -15.66
N THR A 201 -3.05 -5.38 -16.86
CA THR A 201 -3.50 -4.75 -18.10
C THR A 201 -4.99 -4.99 -18.33
N ASP A 202 -5.58 -4.25 -19.27
CA ASP A 202 -6.99 -4.45 -19.63
C ASP A 202 -7.25 -5.85 -20.24
N GLU A 203 -6.28 -6.41 -20.97
CA GLU A 203 -6.40 -7.75 -21.56
C GLU A 203 -6.32 -8.86 -20.50
N GLU A 204 -5.36 -8.78 -19.59
CA GLU A 204 -5.21 -9.77 -18.51
C GLU A 204 -6.46 -9.81 -17.63
N TYR A 205 -7.03 -8.64 -17.31
CA TYR A 205 -8.20 -8.53 -16.42
C TYR A 205 -9.42 -9.30 -16.92
N MET A 206 -9.57 -9.49 -18.23
CA MET A 206 -10.71 -10.22 -18.82
C MET A 206 -10.88 -11.65 -18.28
N THR A 207 -9.82 -12.23 -17.68
CA THR A 207 -9.84 -13.57 -17.08
C THR A 207 -9.62 -13.56 -15.56
N LYS A 208 -9.56 -12.38 -14.94
CA LYS A 208 -9.13 -12.16 -13.54
C LYS A 208 -10.17 -11.43 -12.70
N GLU A 209 -11.39 -11.28 -13.21
CA GLU A 209 -12.52 -10.76 -12.44
C GLU A 209 -12.69 -11.54 -11.13
N GLY A 210 -12.87 -10.82 -10.02
CA GLY A 210 -13.02 -11.37 -8.67
C GLY A 210 -11.69 -11.67 -7.96
N TRP A 211 -10.54 -11.40 -8.59
CA TRP A 211 -9.23 -11.60 -7.96
C TRP A 211 -8.83 -10.44 -7.05
N GLY A 212 -9.67 -9.40 -6.95
CA GLY A 212 -9.45 -8.30 -6.01
C GLY A 212 -8.54 -7.18 -6.52
N HIS A 213 -8.29 -7.11 -7.84
CA HIS A 213 -7.40 -6.11 -8.45
C HIS A 213 -8.01 -5.50 -9.70
N SER A 214 -7.71 -4.23 -9.94
CA SER A 214 -8.21 -3.48 -11.10
C SER A 214 -7.30 -3.57 -12.31
N CYS A 215 -7.89 -3.41 -13.51
CA CYS A 215 -7.12 -3.12 -14.71
C CYS A 215 -6.65 -1.66 -14.79
N ILE A 216 -5.61 -1.43 -15.59
CA ILE A 216 -5.00 -0.10 -15.76
C ILE A 216 -6.01 0.97 -16.21
N SER A 217 -6.96 0.65 -17.08
CA SER A 217 -7.92 1.67 -17.55
C SER A 217 -8.82 2.19 -16.44
N LYS A 218 -9.29 1.32 -15.54
CA LYS A 218 -10.14 1.70 -14.39
C LYS A 218 -9.37 2.59 -13.42
N VAL A 219 -8.10 2.24 -13.13
CA VAL A 219 -7.20 3.04 -12.31
C VAL A 219 -6.98 4.44 -12.90
N VAL A 220 -6.72 4.52 -14.21
CA VAL A 220 -6.51 5.82 -14.90
C VAL A 220 -7.80 6.64 -14.93
N ASN A 221 -8.96 6.00 -15.13
CA ASN A 221 -10.26 6.67 -15.10
C ASN A 221 -10.56 7.26 -13.72
N LEU A 222 -10.30 6.50 -12.65
CA LEU A 222 -10.43 6.97 -11.27
C LEU A 222 -9.56 8.22 -11.04
N ALA A 223 -8.28 8.13 -11.39
CA ALA A 223 -7.34 9.22 -11.15
C ALA A 223 -7.67 10.51 -11.94
N ASP A 224 -8.15 10.39 -13.17
CA ASP A 224 -8.58 11.53 -13.99
C ASP A 224 -9.87 12.15 -13.45
N ASN A 225 -10.89 11.34 -13.21
CA ASN A 225 -12.20 11.80 -12.72
C ASN A 225 -12.09 12.47 -11.35
N ALA A 226 -11.26 11.92 -10.46
CA ALA A 226 -11.00 12.46 -9.14
C ALA A 226 -9.98 13.61 -9.14
N LYS A 227 -9.45 14.03 -10.31
CA LYS A 227 -8.47 15.13 -10.45
C LYS A 227 -7.24 14.94 -9.56
N VAL A 228 -6.78 13.69 -9.45
CA VAL A 228 -5.54 13.35 -8.74
C VAL A 228 -4.38 14.11 -9.37
N LYS A 229 -3.46 14.68 -8.57
CA LYS A 229 -2.33 15.41 -9.15
C LYS A 229 -1.28 14.45 -9.70
N GLN A 230 -0.94 13.41 -8.94
CA GLN A 230 0.01 12.38 -9.33
C GLN A 230 -0.55 10.97 -9.08
N LEU A 231 -0.61 10.15 -10.13
CA LEU A 231 -0.98 8.73 -10.07
C LEU A 231 0.30 7.89 -10.08
N PHE A 232 0.49 7.10 -9.03
CA PHE A 232 1.63 6.22 -8.84
C PHE A 232 1.17 4.78 -9.07
N LEU A 233 1.64 4.19 -10.17
CA LEU A 233 1.38 2.79 -10.48
C LEU A 233 2.20 1.91 -9.52
N PHE A 234 1.52 1.07 -8.76
CA PHE A 234 2.10 0.23 -7.72
C PHE A 234 1.51 -1.19 -7.77
N HIS A 235 2.03 -2.12 -6.95
CA HIS A 235 1.50 -3.48 -6.80
C HIS A 235 1.30 -4.20 -8.15
N HIS A 236 2.35 -4.25 -8.97
CA HIS A 236 2.32 -4.90 -10.27
C HIS A 236 2.34 -6.43 -10.13
N ASP A 237 1.69 -7.14 -11.06
CA ASP A 237 1.69 -8.61 -11.10
C ASP A 237 3.13 -9.16 -11.05
N PRO A 238 3.37 -10.25 -10.28
CA PRO A 238 4.70 -10.83 -10.14
C PRO A 238 5.24 -11.48 -11.43
N ASP A 239 4.37 -11.87 -12.37
CA ASP A 239 4.77 -12.50 -13.64
C ASP A 239 5.09 -11.48 -14.74
N GLN A 240 4.90 -10.19 -14.48
CA GLN A 240 5.29 -9.11 -15.39
C GLN A 240 6.75 -8.73 -15.17
N ASP A 241 7.52 -8.49 -16.24
CA ASP A 241 8.87 -7.96 -16.14
C ASP A 241 8.86 -6.41 -16.04
N ASP A 242 10.03 -5.78 -16.09
CA ASP A 242 10.15 -4.32 -16.07
C ASP A 242 9.62 -3.66 -17.36
N ASP A 243 9.70 -4.36 -18.51
CA ASP A 243 9.21 -3.85 -19.80
C ASP A 243 7.67 -3.81 -19.83
N ALA A 244 7.00 -4.81 -19.24
CA ALA A 244 5.56 -4.83 -19.05
C ALA A 244 5.08 -3.67 -18.14
N ILE A 245 5.84 -3.31 -17.10
CA ILE A 245 5.54 -2.11 -16.30
C ILE A 245 5.70 -0.83 -17.15
N ASP A 246 6.75 -0.74 -17.97
CA ASP A 246 6.93 0.40 -18.87
C ASP A 246 5.76 0.55 -19.85
N GLU A 247 5.25 -0.56 -20.39
CA GLU A 247 4.11 -0.58 -21.29
C GLU A 247 2.83 -0.10 -20.58
N LYS A 248 2.58 -0.56 -19.34
CA LYS A 248 1.46 -0.06 -18.52
C LYS A 248 1.58 1.43 -18.26
N LEU A 249 2.78 1.92 -17.93
CA LEU A 249 3.05 3.35 -17.73
C LEU A 249 2.78 4.15 -19.00
N ALA A 250 3.28 3.69 -20.15
CA ALA A 250 3.06 4.34 -21.44
C ALA A 250 1.57 4.38 -21.80
N THR A 251 0.85 3.28 -21.58
CA THR A 251 -0.60 3.18 -21.80
C THR A 251 -1.35 4.20 -20.94
N ALA A 252 -1.08 4.22 -19.63
CA ALA A 252 -1.71 5.16 -18.71
C ALA A 252 -1.45 6.62 -19.09
N GLN A 253 -0.21 6.96 -19.45
CA GLN A 253 0.15 8.31 -19.89
C GLN A 253 -0.54 8.70 -21.21
N ALA A 254 -0.64 7.77 -22.16
CA ALA A 254 -1.34 8.00 -23.42
C ALA A 254 -2.84 8.26 -23.21
N MET A 255 -3.49 7.49 -22.33
CA MET A 255 -4.89 7.68 -21.95
C MET A 255 -5.13 9.05 -21.31
N LEU A 256 -4.31 9.45 -20.33
CA LEU A 256 -4.40 10.76 -19.68
C LEU A 256 -4.18 11.90 -20.67
N LYS A 257 -3.20 11.76 -21.59
CA LYS A 257 -2.94 12.74 -22.64
C LYS A 257 -4.12 12.89 -23.60
N ALA A 258 -4.73 11.78 -24.03
CA ALA A 258 -5.91 11.80 -24.91
C ALA A 258 -7.09 12.56 -24.27
N ARG A 259 -7.22 12.49 -22.94
CA ARG A 259 -8.25 13.19 -22.16
C ARG A 259 -7.90 14.64 -21.81
N LYS A 260 -6.69 15.10 -22.16
CA LYS A 260 -6.14 16.41 -21.73
C LYS A 260 -6.14 16.54 -20.20
N SER A 261 -5.93 15.42 -19.51
CA SER A 261 -5.85 15.37 -18.05
C SER A 261 -4.67 16.18 -17.52
N LYS A 262 -4.81 16.72 -16.31
CA LYS A 262 -3.71 17.33 -15.57
C LYS A 262 -2.97 16.34 -14.67
N THR A 263 -3.51 15.14 -14.49
CA THR A 263 -2.91 14.07 -13.70
C THR A 263 -1.59 13.64 -14.33
N LYS A 264 -0.54 13.54 -13.53
CA LYS A 264 0.75 12.99 -13.96
C LYS A 264 0.84 11.54 -13.51
N CYS A 265 1.09 10.62 -14.44
CA CYS A 265 1.26 9.20 -14.13
C CYS A 265 2.75 8.82 -14.10
N LEU A 266 3.15 8.12 -13.03
CA LEU A 266 4.51 7.69 -12.73
C LEU A 266 4.49 6.23 -12.26
N ALA A 267 5.57 5.49 -12.53
CA ALA A 267 5.82 4.17 -11.94
C ALA A 267 7.06 4.30 -11.04
N PRO A 268 6.90 4.43 -9.71
CA PRO A 268 8.01 4.60 -8.78
C PRO A 268 8.89 3.35 -8.73
N ARG A 269 10.18 3.56 -8.48
CA ARG A 269 11.13 2.46 -8.26
C ARG A 269 11.31 2.19 -6.78
N GLU A 270 11.66 0.96 -6.45
CA GLU A 270 12.05 0.62 -5.09
C GLU A 270 13.17 1.53 -4.57
N GLY A 271 12.97 2.09 -3.37
CA GLY A 271 13.92 3.02 -2.74
C GLY A 271 13.83 4.47 -3.25
N GLU A 272 12.98 4.76 -4.23
CA GLU A 272 12.73 6.13 -4.68
C GLU A 272 12.01 6.95 -3.59
N ALA A 273 12.40 8.22 -3.45
CA ALA A 273 11.81 9.15 -2.49
C ALA A 273 11.54 10.50 -3.15
N PHE A 274 10.41 11.11 -2.81
CA PHE A 274 9.97 12.40 -3.35
C PHE A 274 9.29 13.22 -2.26
N LYS A 275 9.18 14.53 -2.50
CA LYS A 275 8.48 15.46 -1.60
C LYS A 275 7.11 15.80 -2.18
N VAL A 276 6.11 15.81 -1.32
CA VAL A 276 4.73 16.19 -1.66
C VAL A 276 4.47 17.62 -1.25
#